data_AF-A0A1I2HM59-F1
#
_entry.id   AF-A0A1I2HM59-F1
#
_cell.length_a   1.000
_cell.length_b   1.000
_cell.length_c   1.000
_cell.angle_alpha   90.00
_cell.angle_beta   90.00
_cell.angle_gamma   90.00
#
_symmetry.space_group_name_H-M   'P 1'
#
loop_
_entity.id
_entity.type
_entity.pdbx_description
1 polymer ?
#
loop_
_entity_poly.entity_id
_entity_poly.type
_entity_poly.pdbx_seq_one_letter_code
_entity_poly.pdbx_strand_id
1 'polypeptide(L)'
;MAFIVDKTAELIFLQKALSFIKFQSEDYEARYLAVSPYSGDLLKRVTTELNDYYKGIRSDYQPQFGRIEAVPHYLAGLRTHLSHIDNWSTLTEDVQKAVILDLAAPFTIDQQTIDQLLQGA
;
A
#
# COMPACT_ATOMS: atom_id res chain seq x y z
N MET A 1 30.98 -15.73 -7.16
CA MET A 1 30.67 -14.29 -6.98
C MET A 1 29.74 -14.21 -5.78
N ALA A 2 30.21 -13.70 -4.64
CA ALA A 2 29.38 -13.57 -3.45
C ALA A 2 28.47 -12.35 -3.66
N PHE A 3 27.15 -12.57 -3.64
CA PHE A 3 26.20 -11.46 -3.62
C PHE A 3 26.39 -10.75 -2.28
N ILE A 4 26.94 -9.53 -2.32
CA ILE A 4 26.94 -8.67 -1.14
C ILE A 4 25.50 -8.21 -0.98
N VAL A 5 24.86 -8.76 0.05
CA VAL A 5 23.50 -8.39 0.44
C VAL A 5 23.60 -7.07 1.20
N ASP A 6 23.22 -5.97 0.55
CA ASP A 6 23.07 -4.65 1.18
C ASP A 6 21.64 -4.56 1.74
N LYS A 7 21.53 -4.31 3.05
CA LYS A 7 20.26 -4.12 3.76
C LYS A 7 19.39 -3.06 3.08
N THR A 8 19.98 -2.03 2.48
CA THR A 8 19.25 -0.99 1.74
C THR A 8 18.63 -1.56 0.47
N ALA A 9 19.40 -2.36 -0.28
CA ALA A 9 18.90 -3.00 -1.50
C ALA A 9 17.75 -3.96 -1.19
N GLU A 10 17.85 -4.76 -0.12
CA GLU A 10 16.77 -5.64 0.34
C GLU A 10 15.49 -4.88 0.66
N LEU A 11 15.61 -3.76 1.39
CA LEU A 11 14.47 -2.90 1.71
C LEU A 11 13.84 -2.31 0.45
N ILE A 12 14.64 -1.88 -0.54
CA ILE A 12 14.12 -1.38 -1.83
C ILE A 12 13.35 -2.48 -2.58
N PHE A 13 13.91 -3.69 -2.65
CA PHE A 13 13.22 -4.82 -3.29
C PHE A 13 11.91 -5.15 -2.59
N LEU A 14 11.92 -5.20 -1.25
CA LEU A 14 10.73 -5.50 -0.45
C LEU A 14 9.66 -4.42 -0.62
N GLN A 15 10.03 -3.14 -0.59
CA GLN A 15 9.09 -2.03 -0.83
C GLN A 15 8.43 -2.14 -2.20
N LYS A 16 9.21 -2.43 -3.25
CA LYS A 16 8.70 -2.58 -4.61
C LYS A 16 7.79 -3.79 -4.75
N ALA A 17 8.15 -4.93 -4.16
CA ALA A 17 7.35 -6.14 -4.21
C ALA A 17 5.99 -5.96 -3.49
N LEU A 18 6.01 -5.38 -2.28
CA LEU A 18 4.78 -5.12 -1.53
C LEU A 18 3.90 -4.07 -2.22
N SER A 19 4.49 -3.01 -2.77
CA SER A 19 3.77 -2.01 -3.55
C SER A 19 3.14 -2.61 -4.82
N PHE A 20 3.87 -3.49 -5.52
CA PHE A 20 3.33 -4.20 -6.67
C PHE A 20 2.12 -5.06 -6.27
N ILE A 21 2.24 -5.85 -5.19
CA ILE A 21 1.16 -6.71 -4.70
C ILE A 21 -0.08 -5.90 -4.32
N LYS A 22 0.08 -4.77 -3.60
CA LYS A 22 -1.05 -3.97 -3.09
C LYS A 22 -1.72 -3.08 -4.15
N PHE A 23 -0.98 -2.62 -5.16
CA PHE A 23 -1.48 -1.56 -6.05
C PHE A 23 -1.50 -1.90 -7.54
N GLN A 24 -0.80 -2.97 -7.96
CA GLN A 24 -0.63 -3.30 -9.37
C GLN A 24 -1.04 -4.73 -9.71
N SER A 25 -0.99 -5.64 -8.75
CA SER A 25 -1.35 -7.03 -8.98
C SER A 25 -2.87 -7.21 -9.01
N GLU A 26 -3.40 -7.54 -10.18
CA GLU A 26 -4.81 -7.91 -10.35
C GLU A 26 -5.06 -9.40 -10.13
N ASP A 27 -4.01 -10.19 -9.91
CA ASP A 27 -4.12 -11.64 -9.65
C ASP A 27 -4.99 -11.89 -8.40
N TYR A 28 -5.99 -12.75 -8.56
CA TYR A 28 -6.88 -13.16 -7.48
C TYR A 28 -6.08 -13.66 -6.28
N GLU A 29 -5.02 -14.45 -6.48
CA GLU A 29 -4.22 -15.03 -5.39
C GLU A 29 -3.45 -13.97 -4.60
N ALA A 30 -3.12 -12.84 -5.23
CA ALA A 30 -2.45 -11.73 -4.56
C ALA A 30 -3.35 -11.03 -3.53
N ARG A 31 -4.68 -11.19 -3.60
CA ARG A 31 -5.64 -10.53 -2.70
C ARG A 31 -5.32 -10.76 -1.22
N TYR A 32 -4.96 -11.99 -0.85
CA TYR A 32 -4.71 -12.37 0.54
C TYR A 32 -3.53 -11.60 1.13
N LEU A 33 -2.52 -11.33 0.31
CA LEU A 33 -1.38 -10.52 0.71
C LEU A 33 -1.70 -9.03 0.63
N ALA A 34 -2.42 -8.59 -0.40
CA ALA A 34 -2.76 -7.18 -0.58
C ALA A 34 -3.62 -6.62 0.58
N VAL A 35 -4.65 -7.36 0.99
CA VAL A 35 -5.58 -6.97 2.07
C VAL A 35 -5.08 -7.34 3.47
N SER A 36 -3.93 -8.02 3.57
CA SER A 36 -3.37 -8.41 4.87
C SER A 36 -2.86 -7.18 5.63
N PRO A 37 -3.29 -6.95 6.88
CA PRO A 37 -2.76 -5.86 7.71
C PRO A 37 -1.23 -5.96 7.91
N TYR A 38 -0.68 -7.17 7.86
CA TYR A 38 0.76 -7.39 7.96
C TYR A 38 1.52 -6.85 6.74
N SER A 39 0.93 -6.90 5.54
CA SER A 39 1.58 -6.36 4.34
C SER A 39 1.58 -4.84 4.34
N GLY A 40 0.47 -4.22 4.80
CA GLY A 40 0.36 -2.78 5.00
C GLY A 40 1.36 -2.26 6.03
N ASP A 41 1.42 -2.88 7.20
CA ASP A 41 2.37 -2.53 8.27
C ASP A 41 3.83 -2.72 7.81
N LEU A 42 4.15 -3.84 7.15
CA LEU A 42 5.50 -4.08 6.64
C LEU A 42 5.90 -3.05 5.58
N LEU A 43 5.02 -2.75 4.62
CA LEU A 43 5.28 -1.75 3.59
C LEU A 43 5.49 -0.36 4.20
N LYS A 44 4.69 -0.01 5.21
CA LYS A 44 4.85 1.26 5.95
C LYS A 44 6.21 1.34 6.64
N ARG A 45 6.60 0.31 7.39
CA ARG A 45 7.90 0.27 8.09
C ARG A 45 9.07 0.36 7.11
N VAL A 46 9.06 -0.44 6.05
CA VAL A 46 10.11 -0.42 5.02
C VAL A 46 10.19 0.95 4.36
N THR A 47 9.05 1.58 4.07
CA THR A 47 9.00 2.92 3.47
C THR A 47 9.54 3.98 4.43
N THR A 48 9.23 3.91 5.72
CA THR A 48 9.79 4.81 6.74
C THR A 48 11.31 4.69 6.82
N GLU A 49 11.84 3.46 6.94
CA GLU A 49 13.28 3.21 7.03
C GLU A 49 14.03 3.72 5.78
N LEU A 50 13.47 3.49 4.59
CA LEU A 50 14.06 4.00 3.34
C LEU A 50 14.00 5.53 3.25
N ASN A 51 12.88 6.14 3.64
CA ASN A 51 12.74 7.59 3.65
C ASN A 51 13.78 8.24 4.59
N ASP A 52 13.97 7.68 5.78
CA ASP A 52 14.93 8.19 6.77
C ASP A 52 16.37 8.03 6.28
N TYR A 53 16.69 6.88 5.67
CA TYR A 53 17.96 6.67 4.99
C TYR A 53 18.21 7.74 3.91
N TYR A 54 17.24 7.96 3.00
CA TYR A 54 17.40 8.93 1.91
C TYR A 54 17.50 10.38 2.39
N LYS A 55 16.74 10.77 3.42
CA LYS A 55 16.87 12.10 4.05
C LYS A 55 18.25 12.31 4.66
N GLY A 56 18.84 11.26 5.22
CA GLY A 56 20.19 11.30 5.80
C GLY A 56 21.30 11.55 4.76
N ILE A 57 21.08 11.16 3.50
CA ILE A 57 22.06 11.31 2.41
C ILE A 57 21.72 12.40 1.38
N ARG A 58 20.46 12.85 1.31
CA ARG A 58 19.96 13.85 0.37
C ARG A 58 18.95 14.77 1.03
N SER A 59 19.32 16.04 1.20
CA SER A 59 18.47 17.06 1.83
C SER A 59 17.25 17.48 1.01
N ASP A 60 17.26 17.21 -0.29
CA ASP A 60 16.18 17.49 -1.24
C ASP A 60 15.24 16.29 -1.46
N TYR A 61 15.48 15.17 -0.78
CA TYR A 61 14.68 13.96 -0.95
C TYR A 61 13.20 14.20 -0.65
N GLN A 62 12.35 13.82 -1.60
CA GLN A 62 10.90 13.80 -1.46
C GLN A 62 10.41 12.37 -1.25
N PRO A 63 9.49 12.13 -0.31
CA PRO A 63 8.88 10.81 -0.14
C PRO A 63 8.29 10.29 -1.44
N GLN A 64 8.51 9.00 -1.72
CA GLN A 64 8.03 8.37 -2.95
C GLN A 64 6.50 8.24 -3.00
N PHE A 65 5.86 8.16 -1.83
CA PHE A 65 4.43 7.96 -1.69
C PHE A 65 3.77 9.27 -1.26
N GLY A 66 2.81 9.73 -2.05
CA GLY A 66 2.04 10.94 -1.81
C GLY A 66 0.55 10.63 -1.65
N ARG A 67 -0.29 11.34 -2.41
CA ARG A 67 -1.72 11.05 -2.50
C ARG A 67 -1.99 9.94 -3.52
N ILE A 68 -2.83 8.96 -3.17
CA ILE A 68 -3.18 7.87 -4.08
C ILE A 68 -4.00 8.36 -5.27
N GLU A 69 -4.77 9.43 -5.10
CA GLU A 69 -5.57 10.07 -6.14
C GLU A 69 -4.73 10.64 -7.29
N ALA A 70 -3.47 10.97 -7.02
CA ALA A 70 -2.52 11.39 -8.05
C ALA A 70 -2.08 10.21 -8.95
N VAL A 71 -2.44 8.98 -8.59
CA VAL A 71 -2.06 7.74 -9.29
C VAL A 71 -3.31 6.89 -9.57
N PRO A 72 -4.12 7.22 -10.59
CA PRO A 72 -5.44 6.62 -10.81
C PRO A 72 -5.45 5.09 -10.92
N HIS A 73 -4.38 4.49 -11.47
CA HIS A 73 -4.28 3.03 -11.62
C HIS A 73 -4.07 2.31 -10.29
N TYR A 74 -3.44 2.95 -9.29
CA TYR A 74 -3.30 2.36 -7.94
C TYR A 74 -4.63 2.40 -7.18
N LEU A 75 -5.43 3.44 -7.39
CA LEU A 75 -6.79 3.49 -6.87
C LEU A 75 -7.68 2.40 -7.49
N ALA A 76 -7.47 2.06 -8.77
CA ALA A 76 -8.17 0.95 -9.42
C ALA A 76 -7.77 -0.41 -8.80
N GLY A 77 -6.47 -0.66 -8.58
CA GLY A 77 -6.01 -1.87 -7.89
C GLY A 77 -6.62 -2.01 -6.49
N LEU A 78 -6.75 -0.90 -5.76
CA LEU A 78 -7.41 -0.86 -4.46
C LEU A 78 -8.88 -1.29 -4.53
N ARG A 79 -9.63 -0.80 -5.53
CA ARG A 79 -11.02 -1.23 -5.79
C ARG A 79 -11.11 -2.72 -6.09
N THR A 80 -10.20 -3.24 -6.92
CA THR A 80 -10.12 -4.67 -7.24
C THR A 80 -9.92 -5.50 -5.97
N HIS A 81 -9.00 -5.11 -5.09
CA HIS A 81 -8.78 -5.82 -3.83
C HIS A 81 -9.97 -5.76 -2.90
N LEU A 82 -10.64 -4.60 -2.78
CA LEU A 82 -11.87 -4.47 -1.98
C LEU A 82 -12.98 -5.38 -2.49
N SER A 83 -13.17 -5.49 -3.82
CA SER A 83 -14.19 -6.39 -4.39
C SER A 83 -13.93 -7.88 -4.12
N HIS A 84 -12.70 -8.23 -3.72
CA HIS A 84 -12.33 -9.60 -3.36
C HIS A 84 -12.41 -9.87 -1.84
N ILE A 85 -12.84 -8.90 -1.04
CA ILE A 85 -13.04 -9.10 0.41
C ILE A 85 -14.39 -9.77 0.63
N ASP A 86 -14.33 -11.04 1.02
CA ASP A 86 -15.52 -11.79 1.42
C ASP A 86 -16.19 -11.10 2.62
N ASN A 87 -17.52 -11.01 2.57
CA ASN A 87 -18.36 -10.42 3.62
C ASN A 87 -18.18 -8.90 3.83
N TRP A 88 -17.62 -8.16 2.87
CA TRP A 88 -17.46 -6.70 2.94
C TRP A 88 -18.71 -5.98 3.45
N SER A 89 -19.88 -6.31 2.91
CA SER A 89 -21.19 -5.71 3.27
C SER A 89 -21.67 -6.02 4.70
N THR A 90 -21.05 -6.99 5.38
CA THR A 90 -21.39 -7.37 6.76
C THR A 90 -20.48 -6.71 7.79
N LEU A 91 -19.37 -6.11 7.35
CA LEU A 91 -18.45 -5.39 8.22
C LEU A 91 -19.07 -4.06 8.65
N THR A 92 -18.70 -3.59 9.84
CA THR A 92 -19.07 -2.24 10.27
C THR A 92 -18.32 -1.20 9.43
N GLU A 93 -18.89 -0.02 9.27
CA GLU A 93 -18.28 1.08 8.52
C GLU A 93 -16.88 1.44 9.08
N ASP A 94 -16.70 1.40 10.40
CA ASP A 94 -15.40 1.61 11.04
C ASP A 94 -14.35 0.59 10.59
N VAL A 95 -14.73 -0.68 10.46
CA VAL A 95 -13.83 -1.75 10.00
C VAL A 95 -13.54 -1.60 8.50
N GLN A 96 -14.56 -1.30 7.69
CA GLN A 96 -14.39 -1.03 6.26
C GLN A 96 -13.41 0.13 6.03
N LYS A 97 -13.59 1.23 6.78
CA LYS A 97 -12.70 2.39 6.72
C LYS A 97 -11.27 2.03 7.13
N ALA A 98 -11.10 1.26 8.20
CA ALA A 98 -9.78 0.79 8.63
C ALA A 98 -9.08 -0.05 7.54
N VAL A 99 -9.82 -0.93 6.87
CA VAL A 99 -9.31 -1.74 5.76
C VAL A 99 -8.91 -0.89 4.56
N ILE A 100 -9.72 0.10 4.17
CA ILE A 100 -9.38 1.04 3.09
C ILE A 100 -8.10 1.79 3.40
N LEU A 101 -7.95 2.28 4.64
CA LEU A 101 -6.75 3.00 5.08
C LEU A 101 -5.51 2.10 5.08
N ASP A 102 -5.64 0.84 5.49
CA ASP A 102 -4.53 -0.13 5.43
C ASP A 102 -4.14 -0.50 4.00
N LEU A 103 -5.14 -0.68 3.12
CA LEU A 103 -4.91 -0.95 1.71
C LEU A 103 -4.26 0.23 0.98
N ALA A 104 -4.65 1.46 1.31
CA ALA A 104 -4.07 2.67 0.74
C ALA A 104 -2.64 2.94 1.23
N ALA A 105 -2.27 2.44 2.43
CA ALA A 105 -0.95 2.66 2.98
C ALA A 105 0.15 2.12 2.05
N PRO A 106 1.23 2.90 1.80
CA PRO A 106 1.64 4.10 2.54
C PRO A 106 1.21 5.42 1.86
N PHE A 107 0.36 5.38 0.83
CA PHE A 107 -0.24 6.60 0.31
C PHE A 107 -1.20 7.20 1.34
N THR A 108 -1.36 8.52 1.28
CA THR A 108 -2.50 9.19 1.90
C THR A 108 -3.70 9.12 0.95
N ILE A 109 -4.90 9.05 1.51
CA ILE A 109 -6.16 9.01 0.77
C ILE A 109 -7.10 10.07 1.36
N ASP A 110 -7.78 10.81 0.49
CA ASP A 110 -8.70 11.88 0.87
C ASP A 110 -10.03 11.27 1.36
N GLN A 111 -10.70 11.94 2.31
CA GLN A 111 -11.95 11.43 2.91
C GLN A 111 -13.05 11.22 1.86
N GLN A 112 -13.14 12.11 0.86
CA GLN A 112 -14.09 11.95 -0.25
C GLN A 112 -13.86 10.66 -1.04
N THR A 113 -12.61 10.26 -1.25
CA THR A 113 -12.27 9.00 -1.92
C THR A 113 -12.66 7.80 -1.06
N ILE A 114 -12.43 7.87 0.25
CA ILE A 114 -12.89 6.84 1.20
C ILE A 114 -14.40 6.68 1.11
N ASP A 115 -15.16 7.77 1.16
CA ASP A 115 -16.63 7.74 1.12
C ASP A 115 -17.14 7.10 -0.19
N GLN A 116 -16.47 7.38 -1.32
CA GLN A 116 -16.77 6.74 -2.60
C GLN A 116 -16.46 5.24 -2.62
N LEU A 117 -15.37 4.82 -1.97
CA LEU A 117 -15.01 3.40 -1.86
C LEU A 117 -15.97 2.65 -0.95
N LEU A 118 -16.45 3.25 0.13
CA LEU A 118 -17.45 2.66 1.02
C LEU A 118 -18.79 2.43 0.31
N GLN A 119 -19.18 3.32 -0.61
CA GLN A 119 -20.44 3.21 -1.36
C GLN A 119 -20.38 2.26 -2.56
N GLY A 120 -19.18 1.95 -3.07
CA GLY A 120 -18.98 1.29 -4.36
C GLY A 120 -18.13 0.01 -4.34
N ALA A 121 -17.82 -0.51 -3.16
CA ALA A 121 -17.11 -1.77 -2.96
C ALA A 121 -18.06 -2.93 -2.66
#